data_AF-D0TQS4-F1
#
_entry.id   AF-D0TQS4-F1
#
_cell.length_a   1.000
_cell.length_b   1.000
_cell.length_c   1.000
_cell.angle_alpha   90.00
_cell.angle_beta   90.00
_cell.angle_gamma   90.00
#
_symmetry.space_group_name_H-M   'P 1'
#
loop_
_entity.id
_entity.type
_entity.pdbx_description
1 polymer ?
#
loop_
_entity_poly.entity_id
_entity_poly.type
_entity_poly.pdbx_seq_one_letter_code
_entity_poly.pdbx_strand_id
1 'polypeptide(L)' 'MARPIKETPVLFGEDARRFEERMKEKRSETPEQREKRLKDYELAMKIFKK' A
#
# COMPACT_ATOMS: atom_id res chain seq x y z
N MET A 1 -5.49 7.11 -23.24
CA MET A 1 -4.31 6.22 -23.42
C MET A 1 -3.58 6.12 -22.09
N ALA A 2 -3.18 4.93 -21.66
CA ALA A 2 -2.37 4.79 -20.45
C ALA A 2 -1.02 5.47 -20.68
N ARG A 3 -0.53 6.22 -19.69
CA ARG A 3 0.82 6.80 -19.77
C ARG A 3 1.84 5.65 -19.73
N PRO A 4 2.96 5.74 -20.47
CA PRO A 4 4.01 4.73 -20.40
C PRO A 4 4.48 4.55 -18.96
N ILE A 5 4.61 3.29 -18.52
CA ILE A 5 5.18 2.96 -17.22
C ILE A 5 6.67 3.27 -17.30
N LYS A 6 7.15 4.18 -16.45
CA LYS A 6 8.58 4.44 -16.33
C LYS A 6 9.27 3.18 -15.80
N GLU A 7 10.45 2.86 -16.32
CA GLU A 7 11.25 1.75 -15.83
C GLU A 7 11.50 1.90 -14.33
N THR A 8 11.43 0.79 -13.59
CA THR A 8 11.78 0.79 -12.17
C THR A 8 13.27 1.07 -12.04
N PRO A 9 13.68 2.11 -11.27
CA PRO A 9 15.09 2.39 -11.09
C PRO A 9 15.78 1.22 -10.38
N VAL A 10 16.92 0.79 -10.91
CA VAL A 10 17.78 -0.19 -10.24
C VAL A 10 18.49 0.50 -9.08
N LEU A 11 18.25 0.01 -7.86
CA LEU A 11 18.89 0.55 -6.65
C LEU A 11 20.27 -0.10 -6.45
N PHE A 12 21.22 0.67 -5.94
CA PHE A 12 22.58 0.21 -5.64
C PHE A 12 23.00 0.61 -4.22
N GLY A 13 24.04 -0.04 -3.70
CA GLY A 13 24.68 0.34 -2.44
C GLY A 13 23.72 0.31 -1.24
N GLU A 14 23.71 1.38 -0.46
CA GLU A 14 22.87 1.49 0.75
C GLU A 14 21.38 1.50 0.44
N ASP A 15 20.96 2.08 -0.69
CA ASP A 15 19.56 2.17 -1.07
C ASP A 15 18.97 0.80 -1.42
N ALA A 16 19.78 -0.06 -2.06
CA ALA A 16 19.39 -1.45 -2.30
C ALA A 16 19.17 -2.21 -0.99
N ARG A 17 20.07 -2.03 0.00
CA ARG A 17 19.96 -2.70 1.31
C ARG A 17 18.72 -2.25 2.07
N ARG A 18 18.46 -0.94 2.15
CA ARG A 18 17.26 -0.38 2.80
C ARG A 18 15.98 -0.90 2.14
N PHE A 19 15.97 -1.03 0.82
CA PHE A 19 14.84 -1.58 0.10
C PHE A 19 14.61 -3.06 0.46
N GLU A 20 15.66 -3.88 0.46
CA GLU A 20 15.56 -5.29 0.88
C GLU A 20 15.09 -5.46 2.32
N GLU A 21 15.62 -4.64 3.25
CA GLU A 21 15.19 -4.62 4.65
C GLU A 21 13.70 -4.27 4.77
N ARG A 22 13.24 -3.24 4.06
CA ARG A 22 11.83 -2.86 3.99
C ARG A 22 10.96 -3.98 3.41
N MET A 23 11.45 -4.72 2.40
CA MET A 23 10.70 -5.83 1.78
C MET A 23 10.53 -7.01 2.74
N LYS A 24 11.49 -7.24 3.63
CA LYS A 24 11.42 -8.29 4.66
C LYS A 24 10.49 -7.91 5.82
N GLU A 25 10.24 -6.62 6.03
CA GLU A 25 9.35 -6.13 7.07
C GLU A 25 7.88 -6.46 6.73
N LYS A 26 7.27 -7.39 7.49
CA LYS A 26 5.85 -7.70 7.34
C LYS A 26 5.02 -6.57 7.96
N ARG A 27 4.46 -5.72 7.10
CA ARG A 27 3.46 -4.71 7.52
C ARG A 27 2.11 -5.38 7.77
N SER A 28 1.93 -5.90 8.98
CA SER A 28 0.61 -6.34 9.45
C SER A 28 -0.19 -5.14 9.94
N GLU A 29 -1.45 -5.09 9.55
CA GLU A 29 -2.40 -4.15 10.12
C GLU A 29 -2.79 -4.59 11.54
N THR A 30 -2.94 -3.62 12.46
CA THR A 30 -3.50 -3.92 13.78
C THR A 30 -5.00 -4.21 13.69
N PRO A 31 -5.60 -4.97 14.62
CA PRO A 31 -7.05 -5.23 14.60
C PRO A 31 -7.90 -3.95 14.56
N GLU A 32 -7.49 -2.90 15.26
CA GLU A 32 -8.17 -1.60 15.30
C GLU A 32 -8.14 -0.87 13.96
N GLN A 33 -6.99 -0.85 13.30
CA GLN A 33 -6.84 -0.27 11.96
C GLN A 33 -7.73 -1.01 10.94
N ARG A 34 -7.80 -2.33 11.07
CA ARG A 34 -8.66 -3.17 10.22
C ARG A 34 -10.13 -2.84 10.40
N GLU A 35 -10.58 -2.72 11.63
CA GLU A 35 -11.97 -2.37 11.94
C GLU A 35 -12.33 -0.99 11.39
N LYS A 36 -11.44 0.01 11.57
CA LYS A 36 -11.62 1.34 11.00
C LYS A 36 -11.77 1.30 9.48
N ARG A 37 -10.88 0.58 8.78
CA ARG A 37 -10.94 0.43 7.32
C ARG A 37 -12.26 -0.17 6.86
N LEU A 38 -12.75 -1.19 7.56
CA LEU A 38 -14.03 -1.84 7.22
C LEU A 38 -15.21 -0.90 7.40
N LYS A 39 -15.26 -0.15 8.52
CA LYS A 39 -16.30 0.86 8.76
C LYS A 39 -16.31 1.95 7.69
N ASP A 40 -15.13 2.47 7.33
CA ASP A 40 -14.97 3.49 6.30
C ASP A 40 -15.44 2.97 4.92
N TYR A 41 -15.07 1.73 4.58
CA TYR A 41 -15.51 1.07 3.35
C TYR A 41 -17.04 0.89 3.30
N GLU A 42 -17.65 0.40 4.39
CA GLU A 42 -19.10 0.23 4.46
C GLU A 42 -19.84 1.56 4.29
N LEU A 43 -19.34 2.63 4.92
CA LEU A 43 -19.89 3.98 4.77
C LEU A 43 -19.81 4.46 3.32
N ALA A 44 -18.63 4.34 2.70
CA ALA A 44 -18.43 4.72 1.31
C ALA A 44 -19.40 3.97 0.39
N MET A 45 -19.53 2.64 0.56
CA MET A 45 -20.44 1.83 -0.26
C MET A 45 -21.92 2.19 -0.05
N LYS A 46 -22.33 2.59 1.15
CA LYS A 46 -23.69 3.09 1.39
C LYS A 46 -23.96 4.41 0.66
N ILE A 47 -22.96 5.28 0.57
CA ILE A 47 -23.06 6.55 -0.17
C ILE A 47 -23.14 6.28 -1.68
N PHE A 48 -22.29 5.40 -2.21
CA PHE A 48 -22.23 5.12 -3.66
C PHE A 48 -23.37 4.25 -4.19
N LYS A 49 -24.06 3.49 -3.34
CA LYS A 49 -25.24 2.68 -3.72
C LYS A 49 -26.57 3.43 -3.63
N LYS A 50 -26.55 4.72 -3.33
CA LYS A 50 -27.73 5.59 -3.28
C LYS A 50 -27.90 6.34 -4.60
#